data_AF-A0A090W787-F1
#
_entry.id   AF-A0A090W787-F1
#
_cell.length_a   1.000
_cell.length_b   1.000
_cell.length_c   1.000
_cell.angle_alpha   90.00
_cell.angle_beta   90.00
_cell.angle_gamma   90.00
#
_symmetry.space_group_name_H-M   'P 1'
#
loop_
_entity.id
_entity.type
_entity.pdbx_description
1 polymer ?
#
loop_
_entity_poly.entity_id
_entity_poly.type
_entity_poly.pdbx_seq_one_letter_code
_entity_poly.pdbx_strand_id
1 'polypeptide(L)'
;MVKNIASYLLLALTICILVEVSFPSVETVDLSRYSTDGLVLNYTVSHDANMGEHVKASKDGYETFSPFLGKSFVGFKEALAFSESGGNYRTINSYGYLGKYQFGKETLKLIGVRNIQKFLK
;
A
#
# COMPACT_ATOMS: atom_id res chain seq x y z
N MET A 1 17.34 27.81 43.64
CA MET A 1 16.77 26.52 43.20
C MET A 1 15.50 26.64 42.35
N VAL A 2 14.61 27.62 42.57
CA VAL A 2 13.31 27.72 41.86
C VAL A 2 13.43 28.07 40.36
N LYS A 3 14.48 28.81 39.94
CA LYS A 3 14.70 29.20 38.53
C LYS A 3 14.90 27.99 37.59
N ASN A 4 15.53 26.91 38.06
CA ASN A 4 15.77 25.74 37.21
C ASN A 4 14.49 24.91 37.05
N ILE A 5 13.63 24.83 38.07
CA ILE A 5 12.34 24.12 38.01
C ILE A 5 11.40 24.72 36.97
N ALA A 6 11.29 26.04 36.89
CA ALA A 6 10.47 26.70 35.86
C ALA A 6 11.00 26.40 34.44
N SER A 7 12.32 26.33 34.28
CA SER A 7 12.94 26.01 32.99
C SER A 7 12.71 24.55 32.57
N TYR A 8 12.75 23.59 33.50
CA TYR A 8 12.44 22.19 33.20
C TYR A 8 10.96 21.99 32.89
N LEU A 9 10.06 22.72 33.56
CA LEU A 9 8.63 22.71 33.24
C LEU A 9 8.36 23.23 31.83
N LEU A 10 8.98 24.34 31.44
CA LEU A 10 8.87 24.87 30.08
C LEU A 10 9.41 23.88 29.04
N LEU A 11 10.55 23.24 29.30
CA LEU A 11 11.12 22.21 28.42
C LEU A 11 10.20 21.00 28.28
N ALA A 12 9.63 20.50 29.38
CA ALA A 12 8.69 19.38 29.33
C ALA A 12 7.43 19.75 28.53
N LEU A 13 6.93 20.97 28.71
CA LEU A 13 5.72 21.46 28.03
C LEU A 13 5.96 21.64 26.53
N THR A 14 7.13 22.15 26.12
CA THR A 14 7.48 22.23 24.70
C THR A 14 7.66 20.85 24.06
N ILE A 15 8.25 19.89 24.78
CA ILE A 15 8.35 18.50 24.29
C ILE A 15 6.96 17.89 24.12
N CYS A 16 6.04 18.07 25.08
CA CYS A 16 4.66 17.59 24.95
C CYS A 16 3.94 18.18 23.73
N ILE A 17 4.07 19.50 23.50
CA ILE A 17 3.47 20.16 22.32
C ILE A 17 4.06 19.61 21.02
N LEU A 18 5.38 19.40 20.96
CA LEU A 18 6.02 18.83 19.77
C LEU A 18 5.55 17.41 19.49
N VAL A 19 5.32 16.60 20.52
CA VAL A 19 4.80 15.24 20.40
C VAL A 19 3.36 15.24 19.87
N GLU A 20 2.48 16.08 20.42
CA GLU A 20 1.08 16.24 19.96
C GLU A 20 0.99 16.65 18.48
N VAL A 21 1.82 17.61 18.05
CA VAL A 21 1.84 18.08 16.65
C VAL A 21 2.47 17.05 15.69
N SER A 22 3.31 16.15 16.19
CA SER A 22 3.99 15.14 15.35
C SER A 22 3.06 14.04 14.86
N PHE A 23 1.94 13.80 15.54
CA PHE A 23 0.99 12.77 15.11
C PHE A 23 0.16 13.27 13.91
N PRO A 24 0.33 12.69 12.71
CA PRO A 24 -0.54 13.03 11.60
C PRO A 24 -1.97 12.55 11.90
N SER A 25 -2.97 13.33 11.47
CA SER A 25 -4.36 12.86 11.49
C SER A 25 -4.48 11.56 10.70
N VAL A 26 -5.10 10.55 11.30
CA VAL A 26 -5.42 9.28 10.61
C VAL A 26 -6.47 9.59 9.55
N GLU A 27 -6.04 9.72 8.30
CA GLU A 27 -6.96 9.84 7.17
C GLU A 27 -7.51 8.46 6.83
N THR A 28 -8.81 8.28 7.01
CA THR A 28 -9.50 7.08 6.53
C THR A 28 -9.69 7.18 5.02
N VAL A 29 -9.27 6.15 4.29
CA VAL A 29 -9.51 6.09 2.83
C VAL A 29 -11.01 5.93 2.60
N ASP A 30 -11.60 6.91 1.93
CA ASP A 30 -12.95 6.79 1.41
C ASP A 30 -12.94 5.83 0.21
N LEU A 31 -13.39 4.59 0.45
CA LEU A 31 -13.49 3.55 -0.57
C LEU A 31 -14.77 3.65 -1.39
N SER A 32 -15.72 4.53 -1.03
CA SER A 32 -17.00 4.66 -1.74
C SER A 32 -16.80 5.04 -3.22
N ARG A 33 -15.75 5.81 -3.51
CA ARG A 33 -15.34 6.18 -4.88
C ARG A 33 -14.89 5.01 -5.75
N TYR A 34 -14.59 3.86 -5.15
CA TYR A 34 -14.16 2.65 -5.85
C TYR A 34 -15.19 1.52 -5.73
N SER A 35 -16.38 1.80 -5.19
CA SER A 35 -17.44 0.81 -5.06
C SER A 35 -17.93 0.40 -6.45
N THR A 36 -17.88 -0.90 -6.74
CA THR A 36 -18.54 -1.50 -7.91
C THR A 36 -19.97 -1.95 -7.61
N ASP A 37 -20.48 -1.64 -6.42
CA ASP A 37 -21.83 -2.01 -6.01
C ASP A 37 -22.86 -1.30 -6.88
N GLY A 38 -23.82 -2.05 -7.43
CA GLY A 38 -24.82 -1.56 -8.38
C GLY A 38 -24.37 -1.42 -9.85
N LEU A 39 -23.09 -1.67 -10.18
CA LEU A 39 -22.64 -1.71 -11.57
C LEU A 39 -22.94 -3.07 -12.21
N VAL A 40 -23.73 -3.08 -13.28
CA VAL A 40 -23.93 -4.27 -14.13
C VAL A 40 -22.72 -4.40 -15.06
N LEU A 41 -21.68 -5.09 -14.58
CA LEU A 41 -20.46 -5.35 -15.34
C LEU A 41 -20.68 -6.55 -16.26
N ASN A 42 -20.80 -6.30 -17.57
CA ASN A 42 -20.94 -7.36 -18.56
C ASN A 42 -19.55 -7.85 -18.99
N TYR A 43 -19.08 -8.94 -18.36
CA TYR A 43 -17.76 -9.54 -18.62
C TYR A 43 -17.75 -10.49 -19.81
N THR A 44 -18.89 -10.65 -20.48
CA THR A 44 -19.01 -11.52 -21.65
C THR A 44 -18.45 -10.80 -22.87
N VAL A 45 -17.18 -11.06 -23.18
CA VAL A 45 -16.61 -10.69 -24.48
C VAL A 45 -17.16 -11.68 -25.51
N SER A 46 -17.97 -11.22 -26.45
CA SER A 46 -18.45 -12.05 -27.55
C SER A 46 -17.24 -12.49 -28.39
N HIS A 47 -17.11 -13.80 -28.59
CA HIS A 47 -16.01 -14.37 -29.37
C HIS A 47 -16.34 -14.28 -30.86
N ASP A 48 -16.49 -13.05 -31.35
CA ASP A 48 -16.86 -12.79 -32.72
C ASP A 48 -15.59 -12.80 -33.56
N ALA A 49 -15.26 -13.96 -34.11
CA ALA A 49 -14.06 -14.22 -34.91
C ALA A 49 -13.99 -13.47 -36.26
N ASN A 50 -14.79 -12.41 -36.45
CA ASN A 50 -14.85 -11.59 -37.65
C ASN A 50 -15.05 -10.10 -37.32
N MET A 51 -14.20 -9.52 -36.47
CA MET A 51 -14.05 -8.07 -36.45
C MET A 51 -12.79 -7.71 -37.22
N GLY A 52 -12.99 -7.35 -38.49
CA GLY A 52 -12.00 -6.61 -39.24
C GLY A 52 -11.51 -5.44 -38.39
N GLU A 53 -10.20 -5.39 -38.24
CA GLU A 53 -9.38 -4.23 -37.91
C GLU A 53 -10.13 -2.93 -38.24
N HIS A 54 -10.64 -2.22 -37.22
CA HIS A 54 -10.94 -0.78 -37.15
C HIS A 54 -11.86 -0.47 -35.95
N VAL A 55 -11.61 -1.04 -34.77
CA VAL A 55 -11.99 -0.32 -33.55
C VAL A 55 -10.95 0.80 -33.44
N LYS A 56 -11.31 1.99 -33.90
CA LYS A 56 -10.58 3.20 -33.54
C LYS A 56 -10.72 3.33 -32.03
N ALA A 57 -9.74 2.81 -31.29
CA ALA A 57 -9.53 3.17 -29.91
C ALA A 57 -9.52 4.70 -29.90
N SER A 58 -10.56 5.30 -29.33
CA SER A 58 -10.67 6.73 -29.15
C SER A 58 -9.39 7.18 -28.45
N LYS A 59 -8.59 8.00 -29.14
CA LYS A 59 -7.40 8.68 -28.60
C LYS A 59 -7.78 9.79 -27.61
N ASP A 60 -8.99 9.75 -27.05
CA ASP A 60 -9.38 10.65 -25.98
C ASP A 60 -8.84 10.03 -24.70
N GLY A 61 -7.89 10.76 -24.12
CA GLY A 61 -6.89 10.27 -23.19
C GLY A 61 -7.47 9.39 -22.09
N TYR A 62 -6.94 8.17 -22.00
CA TYR A 62 -6.96 7.41 -20.76
C TYR A 62 -6.20 8.25 -19.74
N GLU A 63 -6.92 9.04 -18.96
CA GLU A 63 -6.45 9.58 -17.69
C GLU A 63 -5.81 8.40 -16.96
N THR A 64 -4.50 8.49 -16.72
CA THR A 64 -3.75 7.44 -16.04
C THR A 64 -4.26 7.39 -14.61
N PHE A 65 -5.29 6.58 -14.40
CA PHE A 65 -5.90 6.37 -13.10
C PHE A 65 -4.91 5.59 -12.23
N SER A 66 -4.46 6.24 -11.16
CA SER A 66 -3.67 5.61 -10.11
C SER A 66 -4.42 5.77 -8.79
N PRO A 67 -4.69 4.69 -8.05
CA PRO A 67 -5.39 4.78 -6.78
C PRO A 67 -4.56 5.62 -5.79
N PHE A 68 -5.13 6.71 -5.30
CA PHE A 68 -4.48 7.52 -4.27
C PHE A 68 -4.65 6.85 -2.90
N LEU A 69 -3.55 6.31 -2.37
CA LEU A 69 -3.58 5.53 -1.12
C LEU A 69 -3.34 6.39 0.14
N GLY A 70 -2.77 7.59 0.01
CA GLY A 70 -2.53 8.53 1.12
C GLY A 70 -1.79 7.92 2.32
N LYS A 71 -2.05 8.46 3.52
CA LYS A 71 -1.49 7.98 4.80
C LYS A 71 -2.28 6.81 5.39
N SER A 72 -2.81 5.93 4.55
CA SER A 72 -3.59 4.78 5.00
C SER A 72 -2.71 3.56 5.30
N PHE A 73 -3.25 2.59 6.03
CA PHE A 73 -2.56 1.31 6.24
C PHE A 73 -2.28 0.57 4.92
N VAL A 74 -3.19 0.67 3.94
CA VAL A 74 -2.97 0.09 2.60
C VAL A 74 -1.82 0.83 1.90
N GLY A 75 -1.83 2.16 1.91
CA GLY A 75 -0.74 2.99 1.36
C GLY A 75 0.61 2.69 1.98
N PHE A 76 0.66 2.56 3.31
CA PHE A 76 1.88 2.16 4.02
C PHE A 76 2.38 0.79 3.56
N LYS A 77 1.51 -0.23 3.50
CA LYS A 77 1.91 -1.57 3.06
C LYS A 77 2.37 -1.58 1.59
N GLU A 78 1.71 -0.84 0.70
CA GLU A 78 2.13 -0.78 -0.70
C GLU A 78 3.46 -0.03 -0.87
N ALA A 79 3.67 1.07 -0.16
CA ALA A 79 4.93 1.80 -0.15
C ALA A 79 6.08 0.93 0.38
N LEU A 80 5.86 0.22 1.50
CA LEU A 80 6.83 -0.73 2.05
C LEU A 80 7.17 -1.82 1.04
N ALA A 81 6.16 -2.46 0.45
CA ALA A 81 6.36 -3.50 -0.56
C ALA A 81 7.14 -3.02 -1.78
N PHE A 82 6.87 -1.79 -2.23
CA PHE A 82 7.59 -1.17 -3.33
C PHE A 82 9.07 -0.97 -2.96
N SER A 83 9.35 -0.44 -1.77
CA SER A 83 10.72 -0.27 -1.28
C SER A 83 11.48 -1.60 -1.11
N GLU A 84 10.80 -2.67 -0.72
CA GLU A 84 11.41 -3.97 -0.46
C GLU A 84 11.64 -4.81 -1.73
N SER A 85 10.68 -4.83 -2.65
CA SER A 85 10.71 -5.74 -3.81
C SER A 85 10.15 -5.18 -5.11
N GLY A 86 9.77 -3.89 -5.12
CA GLY A 86 8.96 -3.32 -6.20
C GLY A 86 7.55 -3.92 -6.27
N GLY A 87 7.07 -4.55 -5.19
CA GLY A 87 5.77 -5.23 -5.16
C GLY A 87 5.76 -6.67 -5.71
N ASN A 88 6.92 -7.28 -5.96
CA ASN A 88 7.01 -8.60 -6.59
C ASN A 88 6.78 -9.74 -5.57
N TYR A 89 5.66 -10.46 -5.71
CA TYR A 89 5.32 -11.60 -4.84
C TYR A 89 6.23 -12.83 -4.99
N ARG A 90 6.98 -12.92 -6.09
CA ARG A 90 7.71 -14.13 -6.50
C ARG A 90 9.23 -13.95 -6.46
N THR A 91 9.70 -12.82 -5.94
CA THR A 91 11.14 -12.54 -5.88
C THR A 91 11.79 -13.13 -4.64
N ILE A 92 13.08 -13.44 -4.76
CA ILE A 92 13.96 -13.80 -3.66
C ILE A 92 15.22 -12.96 -3.81
N ASN A 93 15.61 -12.20 -2.78
CA ASN A 93 16.84 -11.43 -2.84
C ASN A 93 18.08 -12.28 -2.56
N SER A 94 19.27 -11.70 -2.74
CA SER A 94 20.56 -12.37 -2.54
C SER A 94 20.79 -12.88 -1.11
N TYR A 95 20.06 -12.36 -0.12
CA TYR A 95 20.14 -12.79 1.28
C TYR A 95 19.08 -13.85 1.64
N GLY A 96 18.22 -14.24 0.69
CA GLY A 96 17.20 -15.27 0.88
C GLY A 96 15.88 -14.78 1.47
N TYR A 97 15.62 -13.47 1.46
CA TYR A 97 14.30 -12.91 1.83
C TYR A 97 13.29 -13.06 0.69
N LEU A 98 12.02 -13.23 1.05
CA LEU A 98 11.01 -13.78 0.16
C LEU A 98 9.82 -12.85 -0.09
N GLY A 99 9.44 -12.75 -1.36
CA GLY A 99 8.18 -12.18 -1.83
C GLY A 99 8.06 -10.66 -1.65
N LYS A 100 6.81 -10.20 -1.73
CA LYS A 100 6.47 -8.76 -1.82
C LYS A 100 7.06 -7.91 -0.69
N TYR A 101 7.15 -8.48 0.50
CA TYR A 101 7.60 -7.81 1.72
C TYR A 101 8.97 -8.27 2.21
N GLN A 102 9.70 -9.06 1.40
CA GLN A 102 11.02 -9.57 1.74
C GLN A 102 11.07 -10.18 3.14
N PHE A 103 10.14 -11.10 3.46
CA PHE A 103 10.15 -11.77 4.76
C PHE A 103 11.21 -12.86 4.82
N GLY A 104 11.82 -13.03 5.99
CA GLY A 104 12.72 -14.14 6.26
C GLY A 104 11.94 -15.46 6.35
N LYS A 105 12.57 -16.56 5.94
CA LYS A 105 11.97 -17.91 6.01
C LYS A 105 11.48 -18.28 7.40
N GLU A 106 12.23 -17.95 8.45
CA GLU A 106 11.84 -18.26 9.83
C GLU A 106 10.66 -17.39 10.29
N THR A 107 10.63 -16.11 9.91
CA THR A 107 9.47 -15.23 10.15
C THR A 107 8.21 -15.77 9.50
N LEU A 108 8.30 -16.23 8.24
CA LEU A 108 7.18 -16.87 7.55
C LEU A 108 6.66 -18.09 8.32
N LYS A 109 7.54 -18.93 8.87
CA LYS A 109 7.11 -20.07 9.70
C LYS A 109 6.40 -19.63 10.97
N LEU A 110 6.87 -18.58 11.64
CA LEU A 110 6.25 -18.05 12.87
C LEU A 110 4.80 -17.62 12.62
N ILE A 111 4.50 -17.07 11.45
CA ILE A 111 3.14 -16.67 11.06
C ILE A 111 2.36 -17.79 10.34
N GLY A 112 2.85 -19.03 10.37
CA GLY A 112 2.14 -20.21 9.86
C GLY A 112 2.40 -20.56 8.39
N VAL A 113 3.26 -19.81 7.68
CA VAL A 113 3.65 -20.13 6.30
C VAL A 113 4.78 -21.16 6.32
N ARG A 114 4.42 -22.43 6.09
CA ARG A 114 5.37 -23.56 6.10
C ARG A 114 5.84 -24.00 4.71
N ASN A 115 5.10 -23.65 3.66
CA ASN A 115 5.42 -24.03 2.28
C ASN A 115 5.83 -22.79 1.48
N ILE A 116 7.14 -22.64 1.28
CA ILE A 116 7.73 -21.50 0.56
C ILE A 116 7.39 -21.52 -0.93
N GLN A 117 7.38 -22.69 -1.55
CA GLN A 117 7.06 -22.81 -2.98
C GLN A 117 5.61 -22.35 -3.24
N LYS A 118 4.70 -22.66 -2.32
CA LYS A 118 3.32 -22.16 -2.37
C LYS A 118 3.25 -20.65 -2.08
N PHE A 119 4.09 -20.14 -1.18
CA PHE A 119 4.13 -18.71 -0.83
C PHE A 119 4.59 -17.83 -2.00
N LEU A 120 5.53 -18.30 -2.82
CA LEU A 120 6.08 -17.59 -3.98
C LEU A 120 5.31 -17.85 -5.30
N LYS A 121 4.16 -18.53 -5.24
CA LYS A 121 3.43 -18.95 -6.43
C LYS A 121 2.52 -17.85 -6.97
#